data_AF-A0A0P0LMA0-F1
#
_entry.id   AF-A0A0P0LMA0-F1
#
_cell.length_a   1.000
_cell.length_b   1.000
_cell.length_c   1.000
_cell.angle_alpha   90.00
_cell.angle_beta   90.00
_cell.angle_gamma   90.00
#
_symmetry.space_group_name_H-M   'P 1'
#
loop_
_entity.id
_entity.type
_entity.pdbx_description
1 polymer ?
#
loop_
_entity_poly.entity_id
_entity_poly.type
_entity_poly.pdbx_seq_one_letter_code
_entity_poly.pdbx_strand_id
1 'polypeptide(L)'
;MTDSNGNPWCATYVSATAELTVDLRSNMAGEARAKIGYENLLQLTDDPLVKETLGFLMTREVTHYQQFEAALETIQPNFPPGVFQTSPKYSNLYFDLSKGDDARGPWNEGESTQLKEQWQYIEQPLEEVRSTDGLLDRKPEGTDRSEKEIARKEAQLSKERSGQVLASTPKKEMSWCKYQ
;
A
#
# COMPACT_ATOMS: atom_id res chain seq x y z
N MET A 1 28.82 -0.22 -6.56
CA MET A 1 27.62 0.52 -7.00
C MET A 1 27.34 1.57 -5.94
N THR A 2 27.37 2.85 -6.29
CA THR A 2 27.10 3.99 -5.39
C THR A 2 26.10 4.93 -6.07
N ASP A 3 25.39 5.76 -5.30
CA ASP A 3 24.61 6.88 -5.84
C ASP A 3 25.51 8.04 -6.31
N SER A 4 24.91 9.13 -6.80
CA SER A 4 25.62 10.32 -7.29
C SER A 4 26.37 11.10 -6.21
N ASN A 5 26.09 10.84 -4.94
CA ASN A 5 26.78 11.43 -3.79
C ASN A 5 27.84 10.49 -3.20
N GLY A 6 28.05 9.32 -3.82
CA GLY A 6 29.04 8.34 -3.37
C GLY A 6 28.54 7.38 -2.28
N ASN A 7 27.24 7.40 -1.92
CA ASN A 7 26.70 6.45 -0.95
C ASN A 7 26.62 5.06 -1.59
N PRO A 8 27.21 4.01 -0.99
CA PRO A 8 27.08 2.66 -1.51
C PRO A 8 25.64 2.19 -1.55
N TRP A 9 25.27 1.49 -2.62
CA TRP A 9 24.04 0.72 -2.64
C TRP A 9 24.05 -0.28 -1.49
N CYS A 10 22.91 -0.42 -0.80
CA CYS A 10 22.75 -1.37 0.29
C CYS A 10 21.39 -2.07 0.21
N ALA A 11 21.33 -3.25 0.83
CA ALA A 11 20.15 -4.13 0.79
C ALA A 11 18.91 -3.51 1.47
N THR A 12 19.06 -2.45 2.28
CA THR A 12 17.93 -1.77 2.92
C THR A 12 17.04 -1.02 1.93
N TYR A 13 17.45 -0.88 0.67
CA TYR A 13 16.60 -0.37 -0.41
C TYR A 13 15.64 -1.42 -0.98
N VAL A 14 15.81 -2.70 -0.61
CA VAL A 14 14.95 -3.80 -1.04
C VAL A 14 13.83 -4.00 -0.01
N SER A 15 12.59 -3.98 -0.49
CA SER A 15 11.40 -4.35 0.30
C SER A 15 10.86 -5.69 -0.18
N ALA A 16 10.78 -6.66 0.73
CA ALA A 16 10.13 -7.94 0.49
C ALA A 16 9.44 -8.39 1.78
N THR A 17 8.12 -8.26 1.82
CA THR A 17 7.31 -8.51 3.01
C THR A 17 6.74 -9.93 3.05
N ALA A 18 6.88 -10.68 1.95
CA ALA A 18 6.21 -11.97 1.74
C ALA A 18 4.67 -11.87 1.76
N GLU A 19 4.13 -10.65 1.65
CA GLU A 19 2.74 -10.41 1.26
C GLU A 19 2.75 -9.85 -0.16
N LEU A 20 2.37 -10.71 -1.11
CA LEU A 20 2.34 -10.39 -2.53
C LEU A 20 1.57 -9.10 -2.86
N THR A 21 0.44 -8.83 -2.19
CA THR A 21 -0.36 -7.61 -2.44
C THR A 21 0.30 -6.33 -1.92
N VAL A 22 1.20 -6.44 -0.95
CA VAL A 22 2.01 -5.32 -0.43
C VAL A 22 3.25 -5.13 -1.28
N ASP A 23 3.89 -6.23 -1.66
CA ASP A 23 5.11 -6.21 -2.48
C ASP A 23 4.81 -5.67 -3.89
N LEU A 24 3.67 -6.04 -4.50
CA LEU A 24 3.26 -5.48 -5.81
C LEU A 24 3.02 -3.97 -5.76
N ARG A 25 2.41 -3.45 -4.69
CA ARG A 25 2.25 -1.99 -4.51
C ARG A 25 3.58 -1.29 -4.30
N SER A 26 4.51 -1.93 -3.59
CA SER A 26 5.88 -1.44 -3.43
C SER A 26 6.62 -1.40 -4.76
N ASN A 27 6.43 -2.41 -5.62
CA ASN A 27 6.99 -2.45 -6.97
C ASN A 27 6.43 -1.31 -7.83
N MET A 28 5.10 -1.14 -7.87
CA MET A 28 4.44 -0.03 -8.59
C MET A 28 4.99 1.34 -8.16
N ALA A 29 5.15 1.56 -6.85
CA ALA A 29 5.77 2.78 -6.33
C ALA A 29 7.26 2.91 -6.68
N GLY A 30 7.99 1.79 -6.79
CA GLY A 30 9.36 1.75 -7.31
C GLY A 30 9.43 2.23 -8.75
N GLU A 31 8.61 1.67 -9.64
CA GLU A 31 8.53 2.03 -11.06
C GLU A 31 8.15 3.50 -11.26
N ALA A 32 7.17 3.99 -10.50
CA ALA A 32 6.77 5.40 -10.54
C ALA A 32 7.92 6.35 -10.13
N ARG A 33 8.69 5.98 -9.10
CA ARG A 33 9.87 6.75 -8.66
C ARG A 33 11.02 6.70 -9.66
N ALA A 34 11.26 5.56 -10.31
CA ALA A 34 12.25 5.43 -11.37
C ALA A 34 11.89 6.30 -12.58
N LYS A 35 10.64 6.24 -13.03
CA LYS A 35 10.12 7.06 -14.15
C LYS A 35 10.37 8.56 -13.93
N ILE A 36 9.99 9.10 -12.77
CA ILE A 36 10.20 10.53 -12.47
C ILE A 36 11.68 10.87 -12.32
N GLY A 37 12.50 9.93 -11.82
CA GLY A 37 13.95 10.05 -11.79
C GLY A 37 14.54 10.26 -13.19
N TYR A 38 14.16 9.42 -14.16
CA TYR A 38 14.63 9.59 -15.55
C TYR A 38 14.10 10.86 -16.21
N GLU A 39 12.86 11.25 -15.93
CA GLU A 39 12.27 12.50 -16.43
C GLU A 39 13.06 13.73 -15.97
N ASN A 40 13.52 13.73 -14.72
CA ASN A 40 14.38 14.79 -14.20
C ASN A 40 15.78 14.76 -14.88
N LEU A 41 16.34 13.58 -15.15
CA LEU A 41 17.64 13.45 -15.82
C LEU A 41 17.62 13.94 -17.28
N LEU A 42 16.49 13.79 -17.98
CA LEU A 42 16.34 14.28 -19.36
C LEU A 42 16.60 15.79 -19.49
N GLN A 43 16.35 16.55 -18.42
CA GLN A 43 16.57 18.01 -18.39
C GLN A 43 18.04 18.39 -18.16
N LEU A 44 18.89 17.43 -17.78
CA LEU A 44 20.29 17.67 -17.39
C LEU A 44 21.30 17.35 -18.50
N THR A 45 20.85 17.00 -19.69
CA THR A 45 21.71 16.62 -20.81
C THR A 45 21.10 17.00 -22.14
N ASP A 46 21.93 17.24 -23.14
CA ASP A 46 21.56 17.40 -24.55
C ASP A 46 22.09 16.30 -25.47
N ASP A 47 22.80 15.32 -24.91
CA ASP A 47 23.32 14.19 -25.68
C ASP A 47 22.15 13.34 -26.22
N PRO A 48 22.05 13.17 -27.56
CA PRO A 48 20.92 12.47 -28.17
C PRO A 48 20.86 10.98 -27.81
N LEU A 49 22.00 10.32 -27.58
CA LEU A 49 22.05 8.90 -27.23
C LEU A 49 21.64 8.68 -25.76
N VAL A 50 22.01 9.61 -24.89
CA VAL A 50 21.54 9.59 -23.49
C VAL A 50 20.03 9.82 -23.43
N LYS A 51 19.50 10.79 -24.18
CA LYS A 51 18.06 11.03 -24.25
C LYS A 51 17.29 9.82 -24.78
N GLU A 52 17.78 9.17 -25.83
CA GLU A 52 17.18 7.94 -26.36
C GLU A 52 17.15 6.82 -25.30
N THR A 53 18.26 6.62 -24.60
CA THR A 53 18.37 5.61 -23.54
C THR A 53 17.40 5.89 -22.39
N LEU A 54 17.34 7.13 -21.90
CA LEU A 54 16.42 7.53 -20.84
C LEU A 54 14.96 7.42 -21.28
N GLY A 55 14.66 7.77 -22.54
CA GLY A 55 13.34 7.61 -23.14
C GLY A 55 12.89 6.14 -23.17
N PHE A 56 13.78 5.23 -23.57
CA PHE A 56 13.51 3.80 -23.52
C PHE A 56 13.26 3.32 -22.08
N LEU A 57 14.17 3.61 -21.15
CA LEU A 57 14.05 3.16 -19.75
C LEU A 57 12.78 3.68 -19.09
N MET A 58 12.48 4.97 -19.23
CA MET A 58 11.25 5.58 -18.72
C MET A 58 10.00 4.88 -19.25
N THR A 59 9.98 4.53 -20.54
CA THR A 59 8.86 3.81 -21.16
C THR A 59 8.73 2.38 -20.61
N ARG A 60 9.85 1.73 -20.30
CA ARG A 60 9.87 0.42 -19.65
C ARG A 60 9.27 0.47 -18.25
N GLU A 61 9.55 1.50 -17.45
CA GLU A 61 8.97 1.60 -16.10
C GLU A 61 7.44 1.75 -16.15
N VAL A 62 6.90 2.46 -17.14
CA VAL A 62 5.44 2.51 -17.37
C VAL A 62 4.90 1.11 -17.71
N THR A 63 5.64 0.33 -18.49
CA THR A 63 5.24 -1.04 -18.82
C THR A 63 5.29 -1.96 -17.59
N HIS A 64 6.35 -1.86 -16.78
CA HIS A 64 6.47 -2.62 -15.53
C HIS A 64 5.35 -2.26 -14.55
N TYR A 65 5.03 -0.96 -14.41
CA TYR A 65 3.90 -0.51 -13.59
C TYR A 65 2.60 -1.21 -14.01
N GLN A 66 2.28 -1.20 -15.32
CA GLN A 66 1.09 -1.86 -15.85
C GLN A 66 1.08 -3.37 -15.58
N GLN A 67 2.24 -4.02 -15.70
CA GLN A 67 2.37 -5.45 -15.40
C GLN A 67 2.11 -5.76 -13.93
N PHE A 68 2.63 -4.94 -13.01
CA PHE A 68 2.41 -5.13 -11.57
C PHE A 68 0.97 -4.79 -11.16
N GLU A 69 0.39 -3.75 -11.75
CA GLU A 69 -1.02 -3.40 -11.54
C GLU A 69 -1.94 -4.54 -12.00
N ALA A 70 -1.75 -5.04 -13.21
CA ALA A 70 -2.51 -6.18 -13.74
C ALA A 70 -2.33 -7.43 -12.86
N ALA A 71 -1.12 -7.70 -12.37
CA ALA A 71 -0.87 -8.82 -11.45
C ALA A 71 -1.63 -8.62 -10.12
N LEU A 72 -1.64 -7.41 -9.56
CA LEU A 72 -2.34 -7.09 -8.32
C LEU A 72 -3.86 -7.26 -8.47
N GLU A 73 -4.41 -6.90 -9.64
CA GLU A 73 -5.83 -7.05 -9.94
C GLU A 73 -6.28 -8.52 -9.95
N THR A 74 -5.40 -9.46 -10.32
CA THR A 74 -5.71 -10.91 -10.30
C THR A 74 -5.90 -11.50 -8.90
N ILE A 75 -5.50 -10.77 -7.86
CA ILE A 75 -5.58 -11.23 -6.48
C ILE A 75 -6.75 -10.49 -5.82
N GLN A 76 -7.83 -11.21 -5.49
CA GLN A 76 -8.99 -10.62 -4.81
C GLN A 76 -9.46 -11.46 -3.62
N PRO A 77 -9.85 -10.82 -2.50
CA PRO A 77 -9.69 -9.39 -2.23
C PRO A 77 -8.22 -9.02 -1.94
N ASN A 78 -7.74 -7.89 -2.49
CA ASN A 78 -6.39 -7.36 -2.20
C ASN A 78 -6.39 -6.15 -1.25
N PHE A 79 -7.54 -5.84 -0.64
CA PHE A 79 -7.71 -4.73 0.30
C PHE A 79 -8.75 -5.03 1.42
N PRO A 80 -8.48 -4.63 2.68
CA PRO A 80 -7.14 -4.29 3.16
C PRO A 80 -6.21 -5.50 3.01
N PRO A 81 -4.88 -5.30 2.81
CA PRO A 81 -3.94 -6.40 2.74
C PRO A 81 -4.00 -7.27 4.01
N GLY A 82 -3.76 -8.56 3.88
CA GLY A 82 -3.82 -9.50 4.99
C GLY A 82 -5.22 -10.06 5.31
N VAL A 83 -5.32 -10.69 6.48
CA VAL A 83 -6.57 -11.28 7.00
C VAL A 83 -7.34 -10.26 7.83
N PHE A 84 -6.62 -9.55 8.70
CA PHE A 84 -7.19 -8.60 9.66
C PHE A 84 -7.85 -7.44 8.93
N GLN A 85 -9.11 -7.19 9.24
CA GLN A 85 -9.93 -6.16 8.63
C GLN A 85 -9.89 -4.89 9.50
N THR A 86 -10.15 -3.73 8.88
CA THR A 86 -10.16 -2.47 9.61
C THR A 86 -11.38 -2.35 10.52
N SER A 87 -11.22 -1.80 11.72
CA SER A 87 -12.36 -1.50 12.60
C SER A 87 -13.21 -0.38 11.98
N PRO A 88 -14.56 -0.53 11.95
CA PRO A 88 -15.47 0.45 11.37
C PRO A 88 -15.56 1.72 12.23
N LYS A 89 -14.98 1.68 13.43
CA LYS A 89 -14.86 2.82 14.33
C LYS A 89 -13.84 3.86 13.85
N TYR A 90 -12.83 3.44 13.08
CA TYR A 90 -11.67 4.25 12.76
C TYR A 90 -11.40 4.39 11.25
N SER A 91 -11.92 3.50 10.42
CA SER A 91 -11.52 3.37 9.02
C SER A 91 -11.83 4.57 8.13
N ASN A 92 -12.78 5.41 8.53
CA ASN A 92 -13.24 6.61 7.82
C ASN A 92 -13.00 7.91 8.62
N LEU A 93 -12.12 7.90 9.62
CA LEU A 93 -11.76 9.12 10.35
C LEU A 93 -10.65 9.88 9.61
N TYR A 94 -10.87 11.17 9.38
CA TYR A 94 -9.84 12.09 8.94
C TYR A 94 -9.60 13.14 10.03
N PHE A 95 -8.43 13.15 10.63
CA PHE A 95 -8.06 14.15 11.64
C PHE A 95 -7.33 15.31 10.98
N ASP A 96 -7.84 16.52 11.19
CA ASP A 96 -7.16 17.72 10.76
C ASP A 96 -6.07 18.13 11.75
N LEU A 97 -4.87 17.63 11.50
CA LEU A 97 -3.68 17.95 12.30
C LEU A 97 -2.89 19.14 11.73
N SER A 98 -3.40 19.79 10.68
CA SER A 98 -2.77 20.96 10.08
C SER A 98 -3.14 22.24 10.83
N LYS A 99 -2.39 23.31 10.61
CA LYS A 99 -2.75 24.66 11.06
C LYS A 99 -2.81 25.57 9.85
N GLY A 100 -4.00 26.00 9.43
CA GLY A 100 -4.16 27.00 8.38
C GLY A 100 -5.13 26.58 7.29
N ASP A 101 -4.68 26.63 6.02
CA ASP A 101 -5.53 26.38 4.86
C ASP A 101 -5.87 24.88 4.73
N ASP A 102 -7.10 24.53 5.11
CA ASP A 102 -7.58 23.16 5.08
C ASP A 102 -7.94 22.72 3.66
N ALA A 103 -7.29 21.66 3.18
CA ALA A 103 -7.55 21.08 1.88
C ALA A 103 -8.62 19.99 1.98
N ARG A 104 -9.71 20.19 1.25
CA ARG A 104 -10.87 19.30 1.20
C ARG A 104 -10.96 18.61 -0.16
N GLY A 105 -11.26 17.31 -0.18
CA GLY A 105 -11.34 16.52 -1.41
C GLY A 105 -11.72 15.05 -1.17
N PRO A 106 -11.71 14.21 -2.22
CA PRO A 106 -12.19 12.82 -2.13
C PRO A 106 -11.45 11.93 -1.09
N TRP A 107 -10.29 12.36 -0.61
CA TRP A 107 -9.51 11.68 0.41
C TRP A 107 -9.97 11.99 1.85
N ASN A 108 -10.84 12.98 2.06
CA ASN A 108 -11.39 13.36 3.37
C ASN A 108 -12.85 13.87 3.33
N GLU A 109 -13.51 13.80 2.18
CA GLU A 109 -14.90 14.19 1.97
C GLU A 109 -15.68 13.17 1.14
N GLY A 110 -16.98 13.05 1.43
CA GLY A 110 -17.85 12.11 0.74
C GLY A 110 -17.49 10.68 1.09
N GLU A 111 -17.45 9.80 0.08
CA GLU A 111 -17.30 8.37 0.28
C GLU A 111 -15.87 7.89 0.01
N SER A 112 -15.34 7.05 0.91
CA SER A 112 -14.05 6.41 0.76
C SER A 112 -14.02 5.45 -0.43
N THR A 113 -12.84 5.34 -1.04
CA THR A 113 -12.68 4.67 -2.34
C THR A 113 -13.05 3.19 -2.32
N GLN A 114 -12.50 2.42 -1.37
CA GLN A 114 -12.65 0.96 -1.35
C GLN A 114 -13.66 0.44 -0.33
N LEU A 115 -13.73 1.05 0.86
CA LEU A 115 -14.66 0.62 1.91
C LEU A 115 -16.06 1.20 1.73
N LYS A 116 -16.22 2.23 0.89
CA LYS A 116 -17.50 2.86 0.60
C LYS A 116 -18.15 3.50 1.85
N GLU A 117 -17.31 3.90 2.80
CA GLU A 117 -17.68 4.56 4.06
C GLU A 117 -17.63 6.07 3.90
N GLN A 118 -18.58 6.80 4.48
CA GLN A 118 -18.60 8.25 4.48
C GLN A 118 -17.49 8.80 5.39
N TRP A 119 -16.64 9.66 4.87
CA TRP A 119 -15.57 10.31 5.63
C TRP A 119 -16.14 11.14 6.78
N GLN A 120 -15.50 11.02 7.94
CA GLN A 120 -15.76 11.81 9.12
C GLN A 120 -14.59 12.75 9.34
N TYR A 121 -14.80 14.03 9.03
CA TYR A 121 -13.79 15.07 9.21
C TYR A 121 -13.78 15.56 10.65
N ILE A 122 -12.66 15.38 11.34
CA ILE A 122 -12.45 15.81 12.71
C ILE A 122 -11.64 17.11 12.69
N GLU A 123 -12.35 18.23 12.76
CA GLU A 123 -11.77 19.58 12.77
C GLU A 123 -10.99 19.89 14.06
N GLN A 124 -11.40 19.30 15.20
CA GLN A 124 -10.73 19.50 16.49
C GLN A 124 -10.19 18.18 17.06
N PRO A 125 -9.07 17.63 16.54
CA PRO A 125 -8.55 16.33 16.97
C PRO A 125 -8.28 16.21 18.46
N LEU A 126 -7.79 17.28 19.09
CA LEU A 126 -7.46 17.25 20.52
C LEU A 126 -8.71 17.13 21.39
N GLU A 127 -9.80 17.80 21.00
CA GLU A 127 -11.06 17.69 21.71
C GLU A 127 -11.66 16.30 21.52
N GLU A 128 -11.70 15.82 20.28
CA GLU A 128 -12.20 14.48 19.93
C GLU A 128 -11.51 13.39 20.76
N VAL A 129 -10.17 13.40 20.81
CA VAL A 129 -9.40 12.41 21.58
C VAL A 129 -9.68 12.51 23.08
N ARG A 130 -9.87 13.72 23.61
CA ARG A 130 -10.14 13.93 25.04
C ARG A 130 -11.55 13.53 25.44
N SER A 131 -12.54 13.83 24.61
CA SER A 131 -13.96 13.57 24.91
C SER A 131 -14.31 12.08 24.79
N THR A 132 -13.51 11.31 24.06
CA THR A 132 -13.74 9.87 23.79
C THR A 132 -12.77 8.93 24.51
N ASP A 133 -12.05 9.43 25.52
CA ASP A 133 -11.02 8.69 26.26
C ASP A 133 -10.01 7.99 25.32
N GLY A 134 -9.27 8.78 24.56
CA GLY A 134 -8.30 8.23 23.62
C GLY A 134 -8.95 7.47 22.45
N LEU A 135 -10.14 7.90 22.03
CA LEU A 135 -11.00 7.23 21.06
C LEU A 135 -11.62 5.92 21.53
N LEU A 136 -11.42 5.46 22.77
CA LEU A 136 -11.97 4.19 23.26
C LEU A 136 -13.50 4.16 23.30
N ASP A 137 -14.16 5.29 23.56
CA ASP A 137 -15.62 5.37 23.66
C ASP A 137 -16.33 5.72 22.36
N ARG A 138 -15.58 5.99 21.28
CA ARG A 138 -16.16 6.33 19.98
C ARG A 138 -16.99 5.17 19.41
N LYS A 139 -18.09 5.50 18.74
CA LYS A 139 -18.95 4.51 18.06
C LYS A 139 -18.72 4.58 16.54
N PRO A 140 -18.88 3.46 15.81
CA PRO A 140 -18.86 3.48 14.36
C PRO A 140 -19.94 4.40 13.80
N GLU A 141 -19.55 5.26 12.86
CA GLU A 141 -20.42 6.23 12.17
C GLU A 141 -20.01 6.26 10.68
N GLY A 142 -20.94 6.63 9.79
CA GLY A 142 -20.64 6.72 8.35
C GLY A 142 -20.29 5.39 7.67
N THR A 143 -20.61 4.24 8.29
CA THR A 143 -20.34 2.91 7.75
C THR A 143 -21.45 1.94 8.15
N ASP A 144 -21.80 1.02 7.25
CA ASP A 144 -22.74 -0.08 7.51
C ASP A 144 -22.04 -1.29 8.15
N ARG A 145 -20.71 -1.30 8.24
CA ARG A 145 -19.93 -2.44 8.73
C ARG A 145 -20.04 -2.57 10.23
N SER A 146 -20.31 -3.79 10.71
CA SER A 146 -20.27 -4.11 12.12
C SER A 146 -19.03 -4.94 12.51
N GLU A 147 -18.57 -4.78 13.75
CA GLU A 147 -17.46 -5.57 14.33
C GLU A 147 -17.72 -7.08 14.25
N LYS A 148 -18.99 -7.50 14.36
CA LYS A 148 -19.38 -8.92 14.25
C LYS A 148 -19.20 -9.47 12.84
N GLU A 149 -19.52 -8.68 11.82
CA GLU A 149 -19.32 -9.08 10.42
C GLU A 149 -17.84 -9.12 10.07
N ILE A 150 -17.06 -8.17 10.58
CA ILE A 150 -15.61 -8.11 10.44
C ILE A 150 -14.98 -9.37 11.03
N ALA A 151 -15.29 -9.73 12.27
CA ALA A 151 -14.75 -10.94 12.91
C ALA A 151 -15.09 -12.23 12.13
N ARG A 152 -16.31 -12.31 11.55
CA ARG A 152 -16.69 -13.43 10.68
C ARG A 152 -15.86 -13.47 9.40
N LYS A 153 -15.67 -12.32 8.75
CA LYS A 153 -14.88 -12.19 7.52
C LYS A 153 -13.41 -12.54 7.77
N GLU A 154 -12.84 -12.09 8.87
CA GLU A 154 -11.48 -12.45 9.28
C GLU A 154 -11.31 -13.95 9.49
N ALA A 155 -12.24 -14.59 10.20
CA ALA A 155 -12.21 -16.03 10.41
C ALA A 155 -12.29 -16.82 9.09
N GLN A 156 -13.12 -16.36 8.16
CA GLN A 156 -13.22 -16.94 6.81
C GLN A 156 -11.91 -16.79 6.04
N LEU A 157 -11.39 -15.56 5.91
CA LEU A 157 -10.16 -15.27 5.20
C LEU A 157 -8.95 -16.01 5.80
N SER A 158 -8.90 -16.12 7.13
CA SER A 158 -7.85 -16.86 7.83
C SER A 158 -7.83 -18.33 7.42
N LYS A 159 -9.01 -18.95 7.30
CA LYS A 159 -9.13 -20.36 6.90
C LYS A 159 -8.75 -20.56 5.44
N GLU A 160 -9.21 -19.67 4.56
CA GLU A 160 -8.91 -19.71 3.13
C GLU A 160 -7.39 -19.55 2.88
N ARG A 161 -6.76 -18.51 3.46
CA ARG A 161 -5.32 -18.28 3.30
C ARG A 161 -4.48 -19.40 3.89
N SER A 162 -4.83 -19.91 5.08
CA SER A 162 -4.14 -21.07 5.66
C SER A 162 -4.25 -22.30 4.75
N GLY A 163 -5.43 -22.55 4.18
CA GLY A 163 -5.64 -23.63 3.21
C GLY A 163 -4.77 -23.49 1.96
N GLN A 164 -4.67 -22.28 1.39
CA GLN A 164 -3.80 -22.00 0.24
C GLN A 164 -2.33 -22.24 0.57
N VAL A 165 -1.84 -21.70 1.70
CA VAL A 165 -0.45 -21.89 2.14
C VAL A 165 -0.13 -23.38 2.32
N LEU A 166 -1.02 -24.12 2.99
CA LEU A 166 -0.83 -25.56 3.20
C LEU A 166 -0.89 -26.36 1.90
N ALA A 167 -1.70 -25.96 0.92
CA ALA A 167 -1.78 -26.60 -0.39
C ALA A 167 -0.54 -26.33 -1.25
N SER A 168 0.03 -25.13 -1.14
CA SER A 168 1.23 -24.72 -1.88
C SER A 168 2.54 -25.14 -1.20
N THR A 169 2.51 -25.55 0.06
CA THR A 169 3.69 -25.99 0.81
C THR A 169 3.90 -27.50 0.65
N PRO A 170 5.01 -27.96 0.05
CA PRO A 170 5.30 -29.39 -0.06
C PRO A 170 5.37 -30.06 1.31
N LYS A 171 4.76 -31.24 1.47
CA LYS A 171 4.82 -32.03 2.72
C LYS A 171 6.20 -32.64 3.04
N LYS A 172 7.19 -32.40 2.19
CA LYS A 172 8.56 -32.91 2.34
C LYS A 172 9.43 -31.86 3.03
N GLU A 173 10.47 -32.32 3.71
CA GLU A 173 11.49 -31.43 4.23
C GLU A 173 12.12 -30.63 3.08
N MET A 174 11.92 -29.32 3.10
CA MET A 174 12.46 -28.42 2.09
C MET A 174 13.87 -28.01 2.52
N SER A 175 14.88 -28.52 1.82
CA SER A 175 16.27 -28.10 1.97
C SER A 175 16.72 -27.30 0.75
N TRP A 176 17.29 -26.13 1.00
CA TRP A 176 17.93 -25.30 -0.02
C TRP A 176 19.23 -25.90 -0.55
N CYS A 177 19.90 -26.74 0.24
CA CYS A 177 21.14 -27.39 -0.14
C CYS A 177 21.31 -28.71 0.62
N LYS A 178 21.48 -29.81 -0.11
CA LYS A 178 21.86 -31.10 0.47
C LYS A 178 23.39 -31.15 0.53
N TYR A 179 23.99 -30.70 1.63
CA TYR A 179 25.39 -31.01 1.87
C TYR A 179 25.49 -32.52 2.17
N GLN A 180 26.21 -33.23 1.29
CA GLN A 180 26.67 -34.60 1.47
C GLN A 180 28.15 -34.58 1.85
#